data_AF-A0A0F9C703-F1
#
_entry.id   AF-A0A0F9C703-F1
#
_cell.length_a   1.000
_cell.length_b   1.000
_cell.length_c   1.000
_cell.angle_alpha   90.00
_cell.angle_beta   90.00
_cell.angle_gamma   90.00
#
_symmetry.space_group_name_H-M   'P 1'
#
loop_
_entity.id
_entity.type
_entity.pdbx_description
1 polymer ?
#
loop_
_entity_poly.entity_id
_entity_poly.type
_entity_poly.pdbx_seq_one_letter_code
_entity_poly.pdbx_strand_id
1 'polypeptide(L)'
;MEKQNQLPTLEECRELATEQARIKEWNVSTDWLIKKLHEEYNELLTAIIHKRPKEIMKEISDFIIVAVQLKHNEATNYNLDRAFEKKLKDNYMNKKKTFDDKTGKVVRK
;
A
#
# COMPACT_ATOMS: atom_id res chain seq x y z
N MET A 1 -32.31 -5.40 -4.30
CA MET A 1 -31.26 -4.71 -5.09
C MET A 1 -29.93 -5.31 -4.71
N GLU A 2 -29.48 -6.30 -5.49
CA GLU A 2 -28.16 -6.91 -5.30
C GLU A 2 -27.09 -5.88 -5.67
N LYS A 3 -26.22 -5.52 -4.72
CA LYS A 3 -24.98 -4.78 -5.01
C LYS A 3 -24.06 -5.74 -5.80
N GLN A 4 -24.27 -5.88 -7.10
CA GLN A 4 -23.42 -6.71 -7.96
C GLN A 4 -22.15 -5.93 -8.37
N ASN A 5 -20.99 -6.53 -8.09
CA ASN A 5 -19.70 -6.37 -8.80
C ASN A 5 -18.97 -5.01 -8.79
N GLN A 6 -19.05 -4.22 -7.72
CA GLN A 6 -18.08 -3.12 -7.53
C GLN A 6 -16.91 -3.60 -6.68
N LEU A 7 -15.68 -3.46 -7.20
CA LEU A 7 -14.48 -3.71 -6.40
C LEU A 7 -14.48 -2.76 -5.19
N PRO A 8 -14.10 -3.24 -4.00
CA PRO A 8 -14.07 -2.39 -2.81
C PRO A 8 -13.08 -1.24 -3.01
N THR A 9 -13.47 -0.07 -2.53
CA THR A 9 -12.58 1.09 -2.39
C THR A 9 -11.49 0.80 -1.36
N LEU A 10 -10.39 1.57 -1.40
CA LEU A 10 -9.35 1.45 -0.37
C LEU A 10 -9.86 1.75 1.04
N GLU A 11 -10.90 2.58 1.16
CA GLU A 11 -11.55 2.87 2.44
C GLU A 11 -12.33 1.67 2.95
N GLU A 12 -13.12 1.02 2.09
CA GLU A 12 -13.83 -0.22 2.44
C GLU A 12 -12.84 -1.35 2.79
N CYS A 13 -11.72 -1.47 2.07
CA CYS A 13 -10.65 -2.40 2.42
C CYS A 13 -10.05 -2.11 3.80
N ARG A 14 -9.85 -0.83 4.16
CA ARG A 14 -9.35 -0.42 5.48
C ARG A 14 -10.35 -0.78 6.58
N GLU A 15 -11.64 -0.50 6.36
CA GLU A 15 -12.70 -0.84 7.31
C GLU A 15 -12.76 -2.35 7.57
N LEU A 16 -12.73 -3.17 6.51
CA LEU A 16 -12.69 -4.62 6.61
C LEU A 16 -11.46 -5.11 7.37
N ALA A 17 -10.29 -4.54 7.09
CA ALA A 17 -9.05 -4.92 7.76
C ALA A 17 -9.05 -4.52 9.25
N THR A 18 -9.64 -3.37 9.57
CA THR A 18 -9.83 -2.90 10.95
C THR A 18 -10.78 -3.83 11.72
N GLU A 19 -11.89 -4.21 11.10
CA GLU A 19 -12.86 -5.13 11.69
C GLU A 19 -12.27 -6.53 11.88
N GLN A 20 -11.50 -7.02 10.90
CA GLN A 20 -10.78 -8.27 11.03
C GLN A 20 -9.80 -8.24 12.21
N ALA A 21 -9.00 -7.17 12.33
CA ALA A 21 -8.07 -7.02 13.45
C ALA A 21 -8.79 -6.99 14.80
N ARG A 22 -9.95 -6.32 14.87
CA ARG A 22 -10.81 -6.29 16.06
C ARG A 22 -11.33 -7.69 16.43
N ILE A 23 -11.89 -8.42 15.46
CA ILE A 23 -12.41 -9.78 15.66
C ILE A 23 -11.31 -10.76 16.08
N LYS A 24 -10.10 -10.58 15.53
CA LYS A 24 -8.95 -11.45 15.78
C LYS A 24 -8.08 -11.00 16.96
N GLU A 25 -8.45 -9.91 17.62
CA GLU A 25 -7.70 -9.31 18.74
C GLU A 25 -6.24 -9.02 18.38
N TRP A 26 -6.00 -8.57 17.14
CA TRP A 26 -4.66 -8.21 16.68
C TRP A 26 -4.22 -6.89 17.28
N ASN A 27 -2.95 -6.81 17.67
CA ASN A 27 -2.32 -5.55 18.02
C ASN A 27 -2.22 -4.68 16.77
N VAL A 28 -2.94 -3.55 16.75
CA VAL A 28 -2.89 -2.57 15.65
C VAL A 28 -2.31 -1.23 16.09
N SER A 29 -1.44 -1.26 17.10
CA SER A 29 -0.65 -0.08 17.47
C SER A 29 0.24 0.38 16.30
N THR A 30 0.57 1.66 16.30
CA THR A 30 1.44 2.27 15.28
C THR A 30 2.75 1.49 15.10
N ASP A 31 3.43 1.18 16.21
CA ASP A 31 4.72 0.50 16.18
C ASP A 31 4.60 -0.92 15.62
N TRP A 32 3.51 -1.61 15.97
CA TRP A 32 3.25 -2.94 15.43
C TRP A 32 2.97 -2.88 13.93
N LEU A 33 2.17 -1.92 13.47
CA LEU A 33 1.87 -1.75 12.05
C LEU A 33 3.12 -1.36 11.24
N ILE A 34 4.01 -0.53 11.79
CA ILE A 34 5.31 -0.20 11.16
C ILE A 34 6.17 -1.46 11.04
N LYS A 35 6.27 -2.25 12.11
CA LYS A 35 6.99 -3.52 12.08
C LYS A 35 6.41 -4.46 11.03
N LYS A 36 5.09 -4.60 10.98
CA LYS A 36 4.41 -5.47 10.03
C LYS A 36 4.61 -5.01 8.59
N LEU A 37 4.58 -3.70 8.35
CA LEU A 37 4.86 -3.12 7.03
C LEU A 37 6.26 -3.49 6.52
N HIS A 38 7.25 -3.51 7.42
CA HIS A 38 8.61 -3.93 7.09
C HIS A 38 8.69 -5.44 6.78
N GLU A 39 7.96 -6.28 7.50
CA GLU A 39 7.86 -7.71 7.20
C GLU A 39 7.26 -7.95 5.81
N GLU A 40 6.11 -7.35 5.50
CA GLU A 40 5.45 -7.48 4.19
C GLU A 40 6.33 -6.97 3.03
N TYR A 41 7.11 -5.92 3.28
CA TYR A 41 8.09 -5.43 2.30
C TYR A 41 9.18 -6.48 1.98
N ASN A 42 9.69 -7.16 3.01
CA ASN A 42 10.72 -8.20 2.84
C ASN A 42 10.15 -9.44 2.13
N GLU A 43 8.91 -9.81 2.41
CA GLU A 43 8.21 -10.90 1.71
C GLU A 43 8.02 -10.55 0.23
N LEU A 44 7.55 -9.33 -0.06
CA LEU A 44 7.43 -8.83 -1.44
C LEU A 44 8.79 -8.81 -2.16
N LEU A 45 9.84 -8.32 -1.51
CA LEU A 45 11.19 -8.30 -2.09
C LEU A 45 11.65 -9.73 -2.42
N THR A 46 11.39 -10.68 -1.52
CA THR A 46 11.70 -12.10 -1.72
C THR A 46 10.96 -12.66 -2.93
N ALA A 47 9.66 -12.40 -3.05
CA ALA A 47 8.85 -12.84 -4.18
C ALA A 47 9.32 -12.26 -5.52
N ILE A 48 9.76 -10.99 -5.53
CA ILE A 48 10.34 -10.31 -6.70
C ILE A 48 11.67 -10.95 -7.09
N ILE A 49 12.60 -11.14 -6.16
CA ILE A 49 13.93 -11.73 -6.41
C ILE A 49 13.79 -13.12 -7.05
N HIS A 50 12.85 -13.92 -6.57
CA HIS A 50 12.61 -15.27 -7.07
C HIS A 50 11.64 -15.33 -8.26
N LYS A 51 11.16 -14.18 -8.75
CA LYS A 51 10.26 -14.05 -9.92
C LYS A 51 9.02 -14.92 -9.79
N ARG A 52 8.26 -14.79 -8.70
CA ARG A 52 7.05 -15.57 -8.40
C ARG A 52 5.79 -14.70 -8.50
N PRO A 53 5.15 -14.56 -9.69
CA PRO A 53 4.10 -13.55 -9.90
C PRO A 53 2.88 -13.68 -8.97
N LYS A 54 2.48 -14.91 -8.63
CA LYS A 54 1.36 -15.13 -7.70
C LYS A 54 1.69 -14.64 -6.28
N GLU A 55 2.90 -14.91 -5.81
CA GLU A 55 3.38 -14.43 -4.51
C GLU A 55 3.54 -12.91 -4.53
N ILE A 56 4.07 -12.33 -5.62
CA ILE A 56 4.18 -10.87 -5.78
C ILE A 56 2.80 -10.20 -5.61
N MET A 57 1.76 -10.73 -6.26
CA MET A 57 0.42 -10.16 -6.14
C MET A 57 -0.15 -10.30 -4.72
N LYS A 58 0.14 -11.42 -4.05
CA LYS A 58 -0.23 -11.63 -2.64
C LYS A 58 0.47 -10.61 -1.73
N GLU A 59 1.79 -10.52 -1.79
CA GLU A 59 2.54 -9.66 -0.86
C GLU A 59 2.35 -8.17 -1.15
N ILE A 60 2.06 -7.77 -2.40
CA ILE A 60 1.57 -6.40 -2.68
C ILE A 60 0.26 -6.13 -1.95
N SER A 61 -0.66 -7.09 -1.96
CA SER A 61 -1.96 -6.94 -1.31
C SER A 61 -1.80 -6.84 0.21
N ASP A 62 -1.00 -7.73 0.81
CA ASP A 62 -0.72 -7.74 2.25
C ASP A 62 -0.02 -6.43 2.68
N PHE A 63 0.97 -5.95 1.91
CA PHE A 63 1.63 -4.67 2.13
C PHE A 63 0.65 -3.48 2.08
N ILE A 64 -0.23 -3.42 1.07
CA ILE A 64 -1.22 -2.35 0.93
C ILE A 64 -2.19 -2.36 2.12
N ILE A 65 -2.67 -3.53 2.55
CA ILE A 65 -3.59 -3.66 3.70
C ILE A 65 -2.98 -3.05 4.96
N VAL A 66 -1.72 -3.34 5.25
CA VAL A 66 -1.01 -2.76 6.40
C VAL A 66 -0.83 -1.24 6.22
N ALA A 67 -0.46 -0.79 5.02
CA ALA A 67 -0.28 0.62 4.72
C ALA A 67 -1.58 1.44 4.87
N VAL A 68 -2.73 0.90 4.46
CA VAL A 68 -4.02 1.59 4.64
C VAL A 68 -4.50 1.59 6.09
N GLN A 69 -4.09 0.64 6.92
CA GLN A 69 -4.34 0.71 8.37
C GLN A 69 -3.54 1.84 9.03
N LEU A 70 -2.34 2.16 8.52
CA LEU A 70 -1.54 3.31 8.95
C LEU A 70 -2.09 4.67 8.47
N LYS A 71 -3.08 4.69 7.58
CA LYS A 71 -3.62 5.90 6.92
C LYS A 71 -4.14 6.97 7.91
N HIS A 72 -4.61 6.53 9.08
CA HIS A 72 -5.10 7.39 10.15
C HIS A 72 -4.32 7.12 11.43
N ASN A 73 -3.11 7.64 11.48
CA ASN A 73 -2.37 7.72 12.72
C ASN A 73 -2.44 9.14 13.28
N GLU A 74 -3.27 9.33 14.30
CA GLU A 74 -3.42 10.62 14.99
C GLU A 74 -2.08 11.11 15.56
N ALA A 75 -1.17 10.20 15.94
CA ALA A 75 0.11 10.54 16.53
C ALA A 75 1.08 11.23 15.56
N THR A 76 0.93 11.03 14.25
CA THR A 76 1.83 11.61 13.24
C THR A 76 1.19 12.73 12.42
N ASN A 77 -0.11 13.01 12.61
CA ASN A 77 -0.91 13.90 11.75
C ASN A 77 -0.70 13.60 10.25
N TYR A 78 -0.38 12.34 9.93
CA TYR A 78 -0.03 11.91 8.59
C TYR A 78 -1.28 11.37 7.92
N ASN A 79 -1.68 11.98 6.79
CA ASN A 79 -2.81 11.55 6.00
C ASN A 79 -2.31 10.96 4.69
N LEU A 80 -2.48 9.64 4.54
CA LEU A 80 -1.97 8.90 3.38
C LEU A 80 -2.63 9.37 2.06
N ASP A 81 -3.90 9.75 2.07
CA ASP A 81 -4.59 10.26 0.88
C ASP A 81 -3.95 11.58 0.40
N ARG A 82 -3.67 12.50 1.32
CA ARG A 82 -2.96 13.75 0.99
C ARG A 82 -1.55 13.49 0.47
N ALA A 83 -0.85 12.51 1.03
CA ALA A 83 0.47 12.12 0.57
C ALA A 83 0.43 11.53 -0.86
N PHE A 84 -0.55 10.66 -1.16
CA PHE A 84 -0.78 10.13 -2.50
C PHE A 84 -1.14 11.24 -3.49
N GLU A 85 -2.09 12.11 -3.14
CA GLU A 85 -2.50 13.23 -3.99
C GLU A 85 -1.31 14.13 -4.33
N LYS A 86 -0.53 14.52 -3.31
CA LYS A 86 0.69 15.33 -3.51
C LYS A 86 1.68 14.62 -4.44
N LYS A 87 1.93 13.33 -4.23
CA LYS A 87 2.87 12.56 -5.05
C LYS A 87 2.42 12.43 -6.50
N LEU A 88 1.13 12.22 -6.74
CA LEU A 88 0.54 12.17 -8.08
C LEU A 88 0.65 13.52 -8.78
N LYS A 89 0.31 14.62 -8.10
CA LYS A 89 0.50 15.98 -8.63
C LYS A 89 1.96 16.25 -8.96
N ASP A 90 2.88 15.92 -8.07
CA ASP A 90 4.33 16.10 -8.29
C ASP A 90 4.84 15.32 -9.51
N ASN A 91 4.33 14.10 -9.72
CA ASN A 91 4.67 13.27 -10.87
C ASN A 91 4.06 13.83 -12.17
N TYR A 92 2.79 14.22 -12.16
CA TYR A 92 2.10 14.78 -13.34
C TYR A 92 2.71 16.12 -13.78
N MET A 93 3.06 16.98 -12.81
CA MET A 93 3.69 18.27 -13.07
C MET A 93 5.16 18.13 -13.48
N ASN A 94 5.87 17.10 -13.01
CA ASN A 94 7.20 16.74 -13.52
C ASN A 94 7.11 15.97 -14.85
N LYS A 95 6.68 16.65 -15.93
CA LYS A 95 6.71 16.11 -17.31
C LYS A 95 8.10 15.65 -17.79
N LYS A 96 9.14 16.03 -17.06
CA LYS A 96 10.53 15.65 -17.31
C LYS A 96 10.94 14.34 -16.66
N LYS A 97 10.11 13.60 -15.93
CA LYS A 97 10.50 12.28 -15.38
C LYS A 97 9.79 11.17 -16.13
N THR A 98 10.55 10.24 -16.69
CA THR A 98 10.05 9.02 -17.35
C THR A 98 10.83 7.82 -16.86
N PHE A 99 10.37 6.60 -17.15
CA PHE A 99 11.14 5.40 -16.94
C PHE A 99 11.97 5.09 -18.19
N ASP A 100 13.20 4.64 -17.98
CA ASP A 100 14.02 4.05 -19.03
C ASP A 100 13.59 2.57 -19.20
N ASP A 101 13.11 2.21 -20.38
CA ASP A 101 12.54 0.88 -20.64
C ASP A 101 13.57 -0.27 -20.54
N LYS A 102 14.87 0.04 -20.63
CA LYS A 102 15.94 -0.96 -20.57
C LYS A 102 16.39 -1.23 -19.13
N THR A 103 16.37 -0.21 -18.29
CA THR A 103 16.94 -0.25 -16.94
C THR A 103 15.89 -0.15 -15.84
N GLY A 104 14.65 0.23 -16.16
CA GLY A 104 13.56 0.51 -15.21
C GLY A 104 13.82 1.72 -14.31
N LYS A 105 14.90 2.48 -14.54
CA LYS A 105 15.27 3.63 -13.70
C LYS A 105 14.47 4.86 -14.11
N VAL A 106 14.16 5.70 -13.12
CA VAL A 106 13.59 7.03 -13.38
C VAL A 106 14.67 7.91 -13.98
N VAL A 107 14.46 8.36 -15.21
CA VAL A 107 15.33 9.27 -15.96
C VAL A 107 14.66 10.60 -16.20
N ARG A 108 15.47 11.64 -16.47
CA ARG A 108 14.93 12.92 -16.94
C ARG A 108 14.83 12.93 -18.46
N LYS A 109 13.66 13.32 -18.98
CA LYS A 109 13.44 13.62 -20.39
C LYS A 109 13.95 15.00 -20.75
#